data_AF-A0A963RWF5-F1
#
_entry.id   AF-A0A963RWF5-F1
#
_cell.length_a   1.000
_cell.length_b   1.000
_cell.length_c   1.000
_cell.angle_alpha   90.00
_cell.angle_beta   90.00
_cell.angle_gamma   90.00
#
_symmetry.space_group_name_H-M   'P 1'
#
loop_
_entity.id
_entity.type
_entity.pdbx_description
1 polymer ?
#
loop_
_entity_poly.entity_id
_entity_poly.type
_entity_poly.pdbx_seq_one_letter_code
_entity_poly.pdbx_strand_id
1 'polypeptide(L)' 'MENLDLTVLRALRDWRSAGHHALMATVVRTWGSSPRPVGSIMGLCDSGAVV' A
#
# COMPACT_ATOMS: atom_id res chain seq x y z
N MET A 1 -3.82 3.91 17.95
CA MET A 1 -4.13 3.16 16.71
C MET A 1 -3.18 3.67 15.66
N GLU A 2 -2.28 2.81 15.16
CA GLU A 2 -1.28 3.25 14.16
C GLU A 2 -1.98 3.58 12.84
N ASN A 3 -1.57 4.66 12.18
CA ASN A 3 -2.13 5.07 10.91
C ASN A 3 -1.77 4.02 9.85
N LEU A 4 -2.78 3.38 9.25
CA LEU A 4 -2.58 2.32 8.25
C LEU A 4 -1.70 2.79 7.09
N ASP A 5 -1.82 4.05 6.67
CA ASP A 5 -1.02 4.60 5.59
C ASP A 5 0.46 4.62 5.95
N LEU A 6 0.80 4.93 7.22
CA LEU A 6 2.19 4.87 7.69
C LEU A 6 2.72 3.43 7.70
N THR A 7 1.89 2.45 8.00
CA THR A 7 2.27 1.02 7.91
C THR A 7 2.64 0.65 6.48
N VAL A 8 1.80 1.01 5.50
CA VAL A 8 2.05 0.76 4.08
C VAL A 8 3.33 1.47 3.61
N LEU A 9 3.49 2.76 3.94
CA LEU A 9 4.65 3.55 3.54
C LEU A 9 5.96 3.04 4.15
N ARG A 10 5.94 2.59 5.42
CA ARG A 10 7.12 1.98 6.07
C ARG A 10 7.50 0.66 5.41
N ALA A 11 6.53 -0.22 5.16
CA ALA A 11 6.80 -1.48 4.47
C ALA A 11 7.38 -1.27 3.06
N LEU A 12 6.82 -0.35 2.28
CA LEU A 12 7.35 0.03 0.96
C LEU A 12 8.79 0.55 1.05
N ARG A 13 9.09 1.42 2.02
CA ARG A 13 10.45 1.93 2.27
C ARG A 13 11.40 0.78 2.62
N ASP A 14 10.98 -0.13 3.49
CA ASP A 14 11.81 -1.21 4.01
C ASP A 14 12.12 -2.24 2.91
N TRP A 15 11.14 -2.60 2.09
CA TRP A 15 11.36 -3.45 0.91
C TRP A 15 12.33 -2.83 -0.08
N ARG A 16 12.17 -1.54 -0.41
CA ARG A 16 13.11 -0.85 -1.30
C ARG A 16 14.52 -0.76 -0.72
N SER A 17 14.64 -0.55 0.59
CA SER A 17 15.93 -0.52 1.29
C SER A 17 16.61 -1.88 1.31
N ALA A 18 15.83 -2.96 1.31
CA ALA A 18 16.30 -4.34 1.19
C ALA A 18 16.58 -4.78 -0.26
N GLY A 19 16.43 -3.90 -1.25
CA GLY A 19 16.71 -4.19 -2.67
C GLY A 19 15.56 -4.84 -3.43
N HIS A 20 14.37 -4.96 -2.83
CA HIS A 20 13.18 -5.47 -3.50
C HIS A 20 12.51 -4.39 -4.36
N HIS A 21 11.94 -4.80 -5.48
CA HIS A 21 10.98 -3.98 -6.20
C HIS A 21 9.67 -3.92 -5.42
N ALA A 22 9.13 -2.71 -5.26
CA ALA A 22 7.88 -2.49 -4.54
C ALA A 22 7.01 -1.47 -5.29
N LEU A 23 5.71 -1.72 -5.32
CA LEU A 23 4.70 -0.88 -5.95
C LEU A 23 3.70 -0.39 -4.91
N MET A 24 3.32 0.89 -5.02
CA MET A 24 2.22 1.47 -4.27
C MET A 24 1.01 1.65 -5.18
N ALA A 25 -0.14 1.18 -4.75
CA ALA A 25 -1.42 1.43 -5.38
C ALA A 25 -2.23 2.43 -4.55
N THR A 26 -2.97 3.31 -5.21
CA THR A 26 -3.88 4.28 -4.57
C THR A 26 -5.24 4.21 -5.23
N VAL A 27 -6.29 4.14 -4.41
CA VAL A 27 -7.67 4.22 -4.90
C VAL A 27 -7.95 5.67 -5.30
N VAL A 28 -7.95 5.95 -6.60
CA VAL A 28 -8.22 7.30 -7.14
C VAL A 28 -9.70 7.57 -7.36
N ARG A 29 -10.51 6.51 -7.49
CA ARG A 29 -11.96 6.56 -7.71
C ARG A 29 -12.59 5.24 -7.28
N THR A 30 -13.82 5.30 -6.82
CA THR A 30 -14.67 4.13 -6.57
C THR A 30 -16.04 4.33 -7.19
N TRP A 31 -16.79 3.23 -7.37
CA TRP A 31 -18.19 3.24 -7.81
C TRP A 31 -19.01 2.42 -6.82
N GLY A 32 -20.20 2.90 -6.44
CA GLY A 32 -21.05 2.24 -5.44
C GLY A 32 -20.41 2.20 -4.05
N SER A 33 -20.79 1.20 -3.26
CA SER A 33 -20.27 1.00 -1.89
C SER A 33 -18.96 0.22 -1.91
N SER A 34 -17.83 0.93 -2.06
CA SER A 34 -16.49 0.33 -1.93
C SER A 34 -16.07 0.22 -0.46
N PRO A 35 -15.56 -0.93 0.01
CA PRO A 35 -15.04 -1.09 1.38
C PRO A 35 -13.74 -0.30 1.61
N ARG A 36 -13.06 0.12 0.53
CA ARG A 36 -11.88 0.99 0.57
C ARG A 36 -12.25 2.34 -0.05
N PRO A 37 -12.27 3.44 0.72
CA PRO A 37 -12.58 4.76 0.18
C PRO A 37 -11.47 5.27 -0.75
N VAL A 38 -11.79 6.30 -1.53
CA VAL A 38 -10.79 7.08 -2.28
C VAL A 38 -9.68 7.55 -1.34
N GLY A 39 -8.43 7.45 -1.79
CA GLY A 39 -7.24 7.74 -0.99
C GLY A 39 -6.66 6.54 -0.25
N SER A 40 -7.37 5.40 -0.16
CA SER A 40 -6.79 4.18 0.40
C SER A 40 -5.54 3.77 -0.38
N ILE A 41 -4.48 3.38 0.34
CA ILE A 41 -3.24 2.89 -0.27
C ILE A 41 -2.96 1.43 0.08
N MET A 42 -2.21 0.75 -0.79
CA MET A 42 -1.74 -0.63 -0.63
C MET A 42 -0.31 -0.75 -1.19
N GLY A 43 0.54 -1.54 -0.54
CA GLY A 43 1.86 -1.89 -1.02
C GLY A 43 1.93 -3.33 -1.54
N LEU A 44 2.68 -3.55 -2.63
CA LEU A 44 2.98 -4.88 -3.20
C LEU A 44 4.48 -5.02 -3.42
N CYS A 45 5.08 -6.08 -2.89
CA CYS A 45 6.48 -6.43 -3.09
C CYS A 45 6.62 -7.44 -4.25
N ASP A 46 7.77 -7.47 -4.93
CA ASP A 46 8.09 -8.49 -5.96
C ASP A 46 8.10 -9.92 -5.43
N SER A 47 8.30 -10.09 -4.12
CA SER A 47 8.18 -11.38 -3.42
C SER A 47 6.73 -11.87 -3.28
N GLY A 48 5.74 -11.03 -3.60
CA GLY A 48 4.32 -11.31 -3.43
C GLY A 48 3.73 -10.85 -2.08
N ALA A 49 4.52 -10.24 -1.19
CA ALA A 49 4.01 -9.67 0.05
C ALA A 49 3.09 -8.46 -0.21
N VAL A 50 2.01 -8.33 0.57
CA VAL A 50 1.01 -7.25 0.45
C VAL A 50 0.76 -6.62 1.82
N VAL A 51 0.59 -5.30 1.84
CA VAL A 51 0.28 -4.49 3.03
C VAL A 51 -0.74 -3.41 2.71
#